data_AF-A0A7X8RL87-F1
#
_entry.id   AF-A0A7X8RL87-F1
#
_cell.length_a   1.000
_cell.length_b   1.000
_cell.length_c   1.000
_cell.angle_alpha   90.00
_cell.angle_beta   90.00
_cell.angle_gamma   90.00
#
_symmetry.space_group_name_H-M   'P 1'
#
loop_
_entity.id
_entity.type
_entity.pdbx_description
1 polymer ?
#
loop_
_entity_poly.entity_id
_entity_poly.type
_entity_poly.pdbx_seq_one_letter_code
_entity_poly.pdbx_strand_id
1 'polypeptide(L)'
;MSVEEVVEVLTEQGFILEKNEDLSIKSVFAQELNGVTPEVYLLEGNMLSLYVFPTSKERAEGIVEFGEKTATMNLIDHQIYGINNILVFYVSADEKLQEDLFEALILLDNPE
;
A
#
# COMPACT_ATOMS: atom_id res chain seq x y z
N MET A 1 10.17 5.73 8.08
CA MET A 1 9.73 6.11 6.73
C MET A 1 8.34 6.72 6.82
N SER A 2 8.07 7.77 6.06
CA SER A 2 6.80 8.53 6.00
C SER A 2 6.04 8.27 4.70
N VAL A 3 4.79 8.74 4.63
CA VAL A 3 3.98 8.68 3.39
C VAL A 3 4.63 9.51 2.28
N GLU A 4 5.14 10.68 2.64
CA GLU A 4 5.75 11.63 1.71
C GLU A 4 6.97 11.03 1.01
N GLU A 5 7.84 10.33 1.75
CA GLU A 5 9.02 9.64 1.19
C GLU A 5 8.62 8.58 0.15
N VAL A 6 7.56 7.81 0.43
CA VAL A 6 7.07 6.80 -0.52
C VAL A 6 6.52 7.45 -1.78
N VAL A 7 5.68 8.48 -1.62
CA VAL A 7 5.10 9.19 -2.75
C VAL A 7 6.19 9.82 -3.61
N GLU A 8 7.21 10.43 -3.00
CA GLU A 8 8.35 11.02 -3.69
C GLU A 8 9.07 9.99 -4.56
N VAL A 9 9.51 8.87 -3.99
CA VAL A 9 10.21 7.81 -4.75
C VAL A 9 9.35 7.28 -5.90
N LEU A 10 8.06 7.02 -5.66
CA LEU A 10 7.18 6.55 -6.73
C LEU A 10 7.03 7.58 -7.85
N THR A 11 6.89 8.87 -7.52
CA THR A 11 6.83 9.93 -8.54
C THR A 11 8.15 10.10 -9.29
N GLU A 12 9.30 9.91 -8.64
CA GLU A 12 10.61 9.93 -9.30
C GLU A 12 10.79 8.77 -10.28
N GLN A 13 10.22 7.60 -9.96
CA GLN A 13 10.15 6.46 -10.88
C GLN A 13 9.14 6.65 -12.02
N GLY A 14 8.38 7.77 -12.03
CA GLY A 14 7.47 8.14 -13.10
C GLY A 14 6.02 7.70 -12.87
N PHE A 15 5.66 7.23 -11.68
CA PHE A 15 4.27 6.93 -11.34
C PHE A 15 3.47 8.19 -11.05
N ILE A 16 2.22 8.24 -11.52
CA ILE A 16 1.29 9.31 -11.19
C ILE A 16 0.40 8.84 -10.04
N LEU A 17 0.55 9.46 -8.86
CA LEU A 17 -0.32 9.23 -7.71
C LEU A 17 -1.31 10.38 -7.52
N GLU A 18 -2.59 10.06 -7.59
CA GLU A 18 -3.67 11.01 -7.29
C GLU A 18 -4.27 10.69 -5.93
N LYS A 19 -4.18 11.61 -4.97
CA LYS A 19 -4.79 11.42 -3.65
C LYS A 19 -6.30 11.33 -3.80
N ASN A 20 -6.90 10.28 -3.22
CA ASN A 20 -8.34 10.05 -3.33
C ASN A 20 -8.93 9.64 -1.97
N GLU A 21 -9.38 10.65 -1.24
CA GLU A 21 -9.93 10.47 0.11
C GLU A 21 -11.32 9.81 0.09
N ASP A 22 -12.09 9.93 -0.99
CA ASP A 22 -13.42 9.31 -1.11
C ASP A 22 -13.37 7.78 -1.28
N LEU A 23 -12.28 7.25 -1.84
CA LEU A 23 -12.08 5.79 -1.97
C LEU A 23 -11.77 5.10 -0.64
N SER A 24 -11.36 5.86 0.38
CA SER A 24 -11.05 5.33 1.72
C SER A 24 -12.27 4.77 2.45
N ILE A 25 -13.47 5.24 2.13
CA ILE A 25 -14.66 5.04 2.98
C ILE A 25 -15.32 3.66 2.77
N LYS A 26 -14.98 2.91 1.71
CA LYS A 26 -15.71 1.67 1.35
C LYS A 26 -14.85 0.46 0.96
N SER A 27 -13.53 0.62 0.82
CA SER A 27 -12.68 -0.48 0.38
C SER A 27 -12.16 -1.29 1.57
N VAL A 28 -12.21 -2.62 1.47
CA VAL A 28 -11.56 -3.51 2.45
C VAL A 28 -10.05 -3.27 2.55
N PHE A 29 -9.45 -2.76 1.47
CA PHE A 29 -8.03 -2.40 1.39
C PHE A 29 -7.72 -1.05 2.04
N ALA A 30 -8.73 -0.26 2.44
CA ALA A 30 -8.57 1.03 3.11
C ALA A 30 -9.02 1.02 4.59
N GLN A 31 -9.17 -0.16 5.18
CA GLN A 31 -9.63 -0.29 6.55
C GLN A 31 -8.53 0.04 7.56
N GLU A 32 -8.91 0.47 8.75
CA GLU A 32 -7.94 0.61 9.84
C GLU A 32 -7.33 -0.76 10.19
N LEU A 33 -6.00 -0.80 10.27
CA LEU A 33 -5.20 -1.97 10.67
C LEU A 33 -4.28 -1.55 11.80
N ASN A 34 -4.33 -2.27 12.92
CA ASN A 34 -3.55 -2.02 14.14
C ASN A 34 -3.61 -0.55 14.61
N GLY A 35 -4.79 0.09 14.48
CA GLY A 35 -5.00 1.51 14.81
C GLY A 35 -4.40 2.51 13.81
N VAL A 36 -3.89 2.04 12.67
CA VAL A 36 -3.34 2.86 11.59
C VAL A 36 -4.34 2.90 10.43
N THR A 37 -4.74 4.11 10.06
CA THR A 37 -5.52 4.37 8.85
C THR A 37 -4.58 4.58 7.66
N PRO A 38 -4.86 3.97 6.50
CA PRO A 38 -4.04 4.18 5.32
C PRO A 38 -4.31 5.52 4.65
N GLU A 39 -3.31 5.99 3.90
CA GLU A 39 -3.54 6.97 2.85
C GLU A 39 -3.86 6.27 1.53
N VAL A 40 -4.92 6.71 0.87
CA VAL A 40 -5.40 6.09 -0.38
C VAL A 40 -5.09 6.99 -1.56
N TYR A 41 -4.47 6.39 -2.56
CA TYR A 41 -4.09 7.00 -3.83
C TYR A 41 -4.66 6.20 -4.99
N LEU A 42 -4.80 6.86 -6.14
CA LEU A 42 -4.97 6.23 -7.43
C LEU A 42 -3.61 6.25 -8.13
N LEU A 43 -3.06 5.07 -8.40
CA LEU A 43 -1.84 4.88 -9.18
C LEU A 43 -2.25 4.29 -10.53
N GLU A 44 -2.04 5.04 -11.62
CA GLU A 44 -2.44 4.66 -12.98
C GLU A 44 -3.91 4.23 -13.07
N GLY A 45 -4.79 4.90 -12.31
CA GLY A 45 -6.23 4.59 -12.23
C GLY A 45 -6.62 3.39 -11.34
N ASN A 46 -5.64 2.72 -10.73
CA ASN A 46 -5.85 1.60 -9.80
C ASN A 46 -5.70 2.04 -8.34
N MET A 47 -6.42 1.39 -7.43
CA MET A 47 -6.40 1.76 -6.02
C MET A 47 -5.09 1.31 -5.36
N LEU A 48 -4.42 2.24 -4.69
CA LEU A 48 -3.24 2.01 -3.87
C LEU A 48 -3.52 2.50 -2.44
N SER A 49 -3.48 1.59 -1.47
CA SER A 49 -3.58 1.93 -0.05
C SER A 49 -2.22 1.83 0.61
N LEU A 50 -1.78 2.91 1.24
CA LEU A 50 -0.49 3.04 1.87
C LEU A 50 -0.64 3.17 3.40
N TYR A 51 -0.11 2.21 4.14
CA TYR A 51 -0.06 2.26 5.60
C TYR A 51 1.36 2.53 6.05
N VAL A 52 1.52 3.50 6.94
CA VAL A 52 2.80 3.80 7.60
C VAL A 52 2.64 3.49 9.07
N PHE A 53 3.19 2.36 9.50
CA PHE A 53 3.15 1.96 10.90
C PHE A 53 4.30 2.60 11.68
N PRO A 54 4.21 2.71 13.01
CA PRO A 54 5.33 3.21 13.81
C PRO A 54 6.55 2.28 13.75
N THR A 55 6.33 0.96 13.62
CA THR A 55 7.39 -0.04 13.51
C THR A 55 7.09 -1.15 12.48
N SER A 56 8.14 -1.84 12.03
CA SER A 56 8.01 -3.03 11.16
C SER A 56 7.27 -4.19 11.83
N LYS A 57 7.30 -4.25 13.17
CA LYS A 57 6.52 -5.21 13.95
C LYS A 57 5.02 -4.91 13.87
N GLU A 58 4.63 -3.65 14.09
CA GLU A 58 3.23 -3.24 13.99
C GLU A 58 2.68 -3.41 12.57
N ARG A 59 3.51 -3.21 11.55
CA ARG A 59 3.18 -3.56 10.17
C ARG A 59 2.88 -5.05 10.02
N ALA A 60 3.70 -5.92 10.60
CA ALA A 60 3.47 -7.37 10.55
C ALA A 60 2.16 -7.77 11.26
N GLU A 61 1.86 -7.14 12.40
CA GLU A 61 0.58 -7.28 13.10
C GLU A 61 -0.60 -6.80 12.23
N GLY A 62 -0.44 -5.68 11.52
CA GLY A 62 -1.44 -5.17 10.58
C GLY A 62 -1.75 -6.12 9.43
N ILE A 63 -0.74 -6.82 8.88
CA ILE A 63 -0.94 -7.87 7.85
C ILE A 63 -1.75 -9.04 8.41
N VAL A 64 -1.43 -9.49 9.63
CA VAL A 64 -2.16 -10.57 10.30
C VAL A 64 -3.62 -10.17 10.50
N GLU A 65 -3.87 -8.97 11.01
CA GLU A 65 -5.21 -8.44 11.22
C GLU A 65 -6.00 -8.32 9.91
N PHE A 66 -5.37 -7.85 8.84
CA PHE A 66 -5.99 -7.81 7.52
C PHE A 66 -6.43 -9.22 7.09
N GLY A 67 -5.54 -10.20 7.19
CA GLY A 67 -5.83 -11.59 6.86
C GLY A 67 -6.99 -12.17 7.68
N GLU A 68 -7.07 -11.87 8.97
CA GLU A 68 -8.18 -12.28 9.84
C GLU A 68 -9.50 -11.61 9.43
N LYS A 69 -9.49 -10.30 9.16
CA LYS A 69 -10.66 -9.52 8.71
C LYS A 69 -11.19 -9.99 7.36
N THR A 70 -10.31 -10.38 6.45
CA THR A 70 -10.66 -10.79 5.09
C THR A 70 -10.75 -12.29 4.90
N ALA A 71 -10.50 -13.12 5.93
CA ALA A 71 -10.47 -14.58 5.83
C ALA A 71 -11.77 -15.20 5.26
N THR A 72 -12.90 -14.54 5.46
CA THR A 72 -14.22 -15.01 4.98
C THR A 72 -14.68 -14.29 3.70
N MET A 73 -13.87 -13.36 3.19
CA MET A 73 -14.18 -12.55 2.04
C MET A 73 -13.52 -13.12 0.78
N ASN A 74 -14.21 -12.98 -0.36
CA ASN A 74 -13.59 -13.27 -1.65
C ASN A 74 -12.94 -11.98 -2.16
N LEU A 75 -11.64 -11.83 -1.93
CA LEU A 75 -10.89 -10.65 -2.36
C LEU A 75 -10.65 -10.70 -3.87
N ILE A 76 -10.73 -9.53 -4.50
CA ILE A 76 -10.27 -9.33 -5.87
C ILE A 76 -8.73 -9.41 -5.94
N ASP A 77 -8.18 -9.61 -7.14
CA ASP A 77 -6.73 -9.64 -7.34
C ASP A 77 -6.07 -8.38 -6.80
N HIS A 78 -5.12 -8.58 -5.90
CA HIS A 78 -4.39 -7.53 -5.22
C HIS A 78 -2.98 -8.01 -4.89
N GLN A 79 -2.07 -7.06 -4.77
CA GLN A 79 -0.73 -7.29 -4.26
C GLN A 79 -0.53 -6.60 -2.93
N ILE A 80 0.26 -7.24 -2.08
CA ILE A 80 0.62 -6.76 -0.76
C ILE A 80 2.14 -6.63 -0.70
N TYR A 81 2.64 -5.42 -0.47
CA TYR A 81 4.08 -5.15 -0.35
C TYR A 81 4.39 -4.68 1.07
N GLY A 82 5.33 -5.33 1.73
CA GLY A 82 5.75 -4.97 3.09
C GLY A 82 7.22 -4.58 3.15
N ILE A 83 7.52 -3.30 3.31
CA ILE A 83 8.90 -2.77 3.32
C ILE A 83 9.09 -1.92 4.58
N ASN A 84 10.09 -2.25 5.40
CA ASN A 84 10.33 -1.60 6.69
C ASN A 84 9.04 -1.48 7.55
N ASN A 85 8.60 -0.26 7.84
CA ASN A 85 7.40 0.04 8.61
C ASN A 85 6.17 0.32 7.72
N ILE A 86 6.25 0.07 6.41
CA ILE A 86 5.20 0.35 5.45
C ILE A 86 4.55 -0.91 4.93
N LEU A 87 3.24 -0.84 4.74
CA LEU A 87 2.43 -1.84 4.04
C LEU A 87 1.69 -1.15 2.90
N VAL A 88 1.80 -1.72 1.71
CA VAL A 88 1.12 -1.22 0.52
C VAL A 88 0.19 -2.29 0.00
N PHE A 89 -1.07 -1.93 -0.25
CA PHE A 89 -2.01 -2.75 -1.01
C PHE A 89 -2.24 -2.11 -2.37
N TYR A 90 -2.00 -2.88 -3.43
CA TYR A 90 -2.25 -2.42 -4.80
C TYR A 90 -3.26 -3.33 -5.48
N VAL A 91 -4.38 -2.76 -5.90
CA VAL A 91 -5.51 -3.48 -6.50
C VAL A 91 -5.47 -3.25 -8.00
N SER A 92 -4.74 -4.11 -8.71
CA SER A 92 -4.60 -4.06 -10.16
C SER A 92 -4.46 -5.48 -10.72
N ALA A 93 -4.98 -5.72 -11.92
CA ALA A 93 -4.76 -6.96 -12.66
C ALA A 93 -3.54 -6.90 -13.60
N ASP A 94 -2.87 -5.75 -13.69
CA ASP A 94 -1.70 -5.55 -14.55
C ASP A 94 -0.43 -6.01 -13.82
N GLU A 95 0.04 -7.22 -14.15
CA GLU A 95 1.24 -7.82 -13.57
C GLU A 95 2.50 -6.97 -13.80
N LYS A 96 2.58 -6.25 -14.92
CA LYS A 96 3.74 -5.41 -15.22
C LYS A 96 3.77 -4.20 -14.30
N LEU A 97 2.63 -3.52 -14.11
CA LEU A 97 2.54 -2.42 -13.16
C LEU A 97 2.83 -2.88 -11.73
N GLN A 98 2.41 -4.10 -11.36
CA GLN A 98 2.74 -4.68 -10.07
C GLN A 98 4.25 -4.91 -9.88
N GLU A 99 4.95 -5.38 -10.92
CA GLU A 99 6.40 -5.58 -10.90
C GLU A 99 7.15 -4.24 -10.84
N ASP A 100 6.80 -3.30 -11.71
CA ASP A 100 7.41 -1.96 -11.75
C ASP A 100 7.21 -1.23 -10.40
N LEU A 101 6.02 -1.34 -9.79
CA LEU A 101 5.73 -0.78 -8.47
C LEU A 101 6.59 -1.43 -7.37
N PHE A 102 6.77 -2.75 -7.43
CA PHE A 102 7.59 -3.47 -6.45
C PHE A 102 9.06 -3.01 -6.48
N GLU A 103 9.64 -2.91 -7.68
CA GLU A 103 11.01 -2.43 -7.88
C GLU A 103 11.17 -1.01 -7.34
N ALA A 104 10.22 -0.11 -7.62
CA ALA A 104 10.22 1.24 -7.08
C ALA A 104 10.15 1.28 -5.56
N LEU A 105 9.32 0.42 -4.96
CA LEU A 105 9.22 0.33 -3.51
C LEU A 105 10.48 -0.27 -2.86
N ILE A 106 11.21 -1.18 -3.52
CA ILE A 106 12.48 -1.73 -3.00
C ILE A 106 13.54 -0.63 -2.80
N LEU A 107 13.53 0.41 -3.63
CA LEU A 107 14.47 1.55 -3.48
C LEU A 107 14.35 2.22 -2.10
N LEU A 108 13.19 2.12 -1.46
CA LEU A 108 12.97 2.66 -0.12
C LEU A 108 13.70 1.89 1.00
N ASP A 109 14.14 0.65 0.75
CA ASP A 109 14.91 -0.15 1.72
C ASP A 109 16.41 0.17 1.68
N ASN A 110 16.89 0.75 0.57
CA ASN A 110 18.28 1.17 0.36
C ASN A 110 18.33 2.52 -0.37
N PRO A 111 18.10 3.64 0.33
CA PRO A 111 18.40 4.94 -0.24
C PRO A 111 19.93 5.07 -0.40
N GLU A 112 20.42 5.21 -1.63
CA GLU A 112 21.84 5.47 -1.94
C GLU A 112 22.38 6.74 -1.27
#